data_AF-A0A965PMI6-F1
#
_entry.id   AF-A0A965PMI6-F1
#
_cell.length_a   1.000
_cell.length_b   1.000
_cell.length_c   1.000
_cell.angle_alpha   90.00
_cell.angle_beta   90.00
_cell.angle_gamma   90.00
#
_symmetry.space_group_name_H-M   'P 1'
#
loop_
_entity.id
_entity.type
_entity.pdbx_description
1 polymer ?
#
loop_
_entity_poly.entity_id
_entity_poly.type
_entity_poly.pdbx_seq_one_letter_code
_entity_poly.pdbx_strand_id
1 'polypeptide(L)'
;MQCVVTKYLGPTTFRGARIKAVTSGGRHSVTIDYPHELDGEAAHWKAASELIRRLEWSWAYHGAELQTGWVFVPDVGEGRTA
;
A
#
# COMPACT_ATOMS: atom_id res chain seq x y z
N MET A 1 -9.24 6.25 12.45
CA MET A 1 -9.12 5.28 11.34
C MET A 1 -7.81 5.54 10.62
N GLN A 2 -7.08 4.49 10.25
CA GLN A 2 -5.82 4.64 9.50
C GLN A 2 -5.96 3.87 8.18
N CYS A 3 -5.56 4.50 7.07
CA CYS A 3 -5.47 3.87 5.76
C CYS A 3 -4.02 3.79 5.30
N VAL A 4 -3.76 3.00 4.27
CA VAL A 4 -2.45 2.90 3.63
C VAL A 4 -2.50 3.60 2.29
N VAL A 5 -1.65 4.60 2.11
CA VAL A 5 -1.48 5.30 0.84
C VAL A 5 -0.18 4.83 0.20
N THR A 6 -0.26 4.50 -1.08
CA THR A 6 0.88 4.03 -1.86
C THR A 6 1.18 5.01 -2.98
N LYS A 7 2.47 5.19 -3.26
CA LYS A 7 2.95 6.08 -4.31
C LYS A 7 4.00 5.37 -5.14
N TYR A 8 3.86 5.46 -6.46
CA TYR A 8 4.89 5.04 -7.38
C TYR A 8 6.05 6.05 -7.38
N LEU A 9 7.26 5.53 -7.22
CA LEU A 9 8.51 6.26 -7.33
C LEU A 9 9.19 5.80 -8.61
N GLY A 10 9.20 6.67 -9.61
CA GLY A 10 9.86 6.38 -10.88
C GLY A 10 11.34 6.05 -10.71
N PRO A 11 11.91 5.30 -11.68
CA PRO A 11 13.34 4.99 -11.67
C PRO A 11 14.16 6.29 -11.75
N THR A 12 15.30 6.30 -11.05
CA THR A 12 16.29 7.38 -11.10
C THR A 12 17.63 6.83 -11.57
N THR A 13 18.60 7.69 -11.83
CA THR A 13 19.94 7.33 -12.34
C THR A 13 20.65 6.23 -11.53
N PHE A 14 20.35 6.09 -10.23
CA PHE A 14 21.01 5.13 -9.34
C PHE A 14 20.06 4.10 -8.72
N ARG A 15 18.74 4.18 -8.97
CA ARG A 15 17.75 3.33 -8.31
C ARG A 15 16.61 2.97 -9.25
N GLY A 16 16.22 1.70 -9.26
CA GLY A 16 15.06 1.23 -10.00
C GLY A 16 13.73 1.84 -9.54
N ALA A 17 12.70 1.56 -10.33
CA ALA A 17 11.32 1.89 -10.00
C ALA A 17 10.90 1.22 -8.69
N ARG A 18 10.19 1.93 -7.84
CA ARG A 18 9.83 1.49 -6.49
C ARG A 18 8.42 1.93 -6.13
N ILE A 19 7.80 1.24 -5.18
CA ILE A 19 6.53 1.67 -4.60
C ILE A 19 6.75 1.92 -3.12
N LYS A 20 6.31 3.08 -2.64
CA LYS A 20 6.31 3.43 -1.22
C LYS A 20 4.89 3.36 -0.68
N ALA A 21 4.66 2.50 0.29
CA ALA A 21 3.46 2.45 1.12
C ALA A 21 3.68 3.24 2.41
N VAL A 22 2.70 4.04 2.82
CA VAL A 22 2.75 4.89 4.02
C VAL A 22 1.39 4.85 4.71
N THR A 23 1.37 4.80 6.04
CA THR A 23 0.12 4.99 6.78
C THR A 23 -0.37 6.43 6.68
N SER A 24 -1.68 6.68 6.75
CA SER A 24 -2.25 8.05 6.67
C SER A 24 -1.66 9.03 7.69
N GLY A 25 -1.23 8.54 8.86
CA GLY A 25 -0.53 9.35 9.86
C GLY A 25 0.96 9.57 9.62
N GLY A 26 1.53 9.05 8.53
CA GLY A 26 2.94 9.23 8.15
C GLY A 26 3.97 8.49 9.02
N ARG A 27 3.54 7.79 10.07
CA ARG A 27 4.41 7.19 11.09
C ARG A 27 5.14 5.93 10.62
N HIS A 28 4.49 5.14 9.77
CA HIS A 28 5.05 3.87 9.28
C HIS A 28 5.06 3.87 7.76
N SER A 29 6.14 3.35 7.19
CA SER A 29 6.27 3.22 5.74
C SER A 29 7.11 2.01 5.36
N VAL A 30 6.82 1.49 4.16
CA VAL A 30 7.58 0.43 3.50
C VAL A 30 7.86 0.89 2.08
N THR A 31 9.06 0.63 1.58
CA THR A 31 9.37 0.78 0.16
C THR A 31 9.77 -0.58 -0.37
N ILE A 32 9.15 -1.01 -1.47
CA ILE A 32 9.51 -2.21 -2.20
C ILE A 32 9.98 -1.82 -3.61
N ASP A 33 10.83 -2.66 -4.19
CA ASP A 33 11.12 -2.57 -5.62
C ASP A 33 9.86 -2.88 -6.44
N TYR A 34 9.70 -2.20 -7.57
CA TYR A 34 8.53 -2.35 -8.40
C TYR A 34 8.51 -3.74 -9.02
N PRO A 35 7.50 -4.58 -8.71
CA PRO A 35 7.38 -5.90 -9.32
C PRO A 35 6.90 -5.73 -10.77
N HIS A 36 7.83 -5.82 -11.73
CA HIS A 36 7.55 -5.66 -13.16
C HIS A 36 6.64 -6.75 -13.76
N GLU A 37 6.38 -7.82 -13.01
CA GLU A 37 5.52 -8.94 -13.39
C GLU A 37 4.04 -8.71 -13.04
N LEU A 38 3.74 -7.67 -12.24
CA LEU A 38 2.39 -7.38 -11.74
C LEU A 38 1.82 -6.11 -12.38
N ASP A 39 0.50 -6.08 -12.54
CA ASP A 39 -0.23 -4.87 -12.92
C ASP A 39 -0.06 -3.75 -11.88
N GLY A 40 -0.23 -2.49 -12.31
CA GLY A 40 -0.04 -1.32 -11.46
C GLY A 40 -0.79 -1.40 -10.12
N GLU A 41 -2.07 -1.79 -10.14
CA GLU A 41 -2.85 -1.98 -8.91
C GLU A 41 -2.26 -3.10 -8.03
N ALA A 42 -1.97 -4.27 -8.59
CA ALA A 42 -1.43 -5.42 -7.86
C ALA A 42 -0.05 -5.13 -7.25
N ALA A 43 0.79 -4.36 -7.96
CA ALA A 43 2.07 -3.88 -7.47
C ALA A 43 1.89 -2.96 -6.24
N HIS A 44 0.92 -2.04 -6.31
CA HIS A 44 0.57 -1.16 -5.20
C HIS A 44 -0.03 -1.93 -4.01
N TRP A 45 -0.90 -2.90 -4.26
CA TRP A 45 -1.43 -3.80 -3.23
C TRP A 45 -0.32 -4.57 -2.51
N LYS A 46 0.67 -5.10 -3.26
CA LYS A 46 1.81 -5.80 -2.67
C LYS A 46 2.56 -4.91 -1.66
N ALA A 47 2.83 -3.66 -2.02
CA ALA A 47 3.47 -2.71 -1.10
C ALA A 47 2.62 -2.42 0.14
N ALA A 48 1.30 -2.27 -0.02
CA ALA A 48 0.38 -2.06 1.08
C ALA A 48 0.29 -3.28 2.01
N SER A 49 0.20 -4.48 1.44
CA SER A 49 0.13 -5.74 2.18
C SER A 49 1.37 -5.98 3.03
N GLU A 50 2.57 -5.63 2.56
CA GLU A 50 3.79 -5.71 3.36
C GLU A 50 3.78 -4.75 4.55
N LEU A 51 3.24 -3.53 4.37
CA LEU A 51 3.07 -2.59 5.48
C LEU A 51 2.03 -3.07 6.49
N ILE A 52 0.88 -3.58 6.02
CA ILE A 52 -0.19 -4.16 6.85
C ILE A 52 0.35 -5.34 7.66
N ARG A 53 1.09 -6.24 7.01
CA ARG A 53 1.73 -7.40 7.66
C ARG A 53 2.73 -6.98 8.73
N ARG A 54 3.54 -5.95 8.47
CA ARG A 54 4.50 -5.41 9.47
C ARG A 54 3.82 -4.75 10.66
N LEU A 55 2.60 -4.25 10.48
CA LEU A 55 1.79 -3.63 11.54
C LEU A 55 0.85 -4.62 12.22
N GLU A 56 0.84 -5.88 11.78
CA GLU A 56 -0.03 -6.94 12.28
C GLU A 56 -1.52 -6.56 12.22
N TRP A 57 -1.90 -5.82 11.17
CA TRP A 57 -3.29 -5.44 10.94
C TRP A 57 -4.03 -6.55 10.19
N SER A 58 -5.18 -6.96 10.71
CA SER A 58 -5.94 -8.12 10.21
C SER A 58 -7.32 -7.76 9.61
N TRP A 59 -7.44 -6.58 9.03
CA TRP A 59 -8.71 -6.09 8.45
C TRP A 59 -8.84 -6.49 6.97
N ALA A 60 -10.08 -6.57 6.48
CA ALA A 60 -10.31 -6.50 5.05
C ALA A 60 -10.01 -5.06 4.56
N TYR A 61 -9.54 -4.89 3.33
CA TYR A 61 -9.24 -3.58 2.76
C TYR A 61 -9.86 -3.42 1.38
N HIS A 62 -10.35 -2.22 1.12
CA HIS A 62 -10.82 -1.79 -0.20
C HIS A 62 -9.77 -0.88 -0.84
N GLY A 63 -9.42 -1.17 -2.10
CA GLY A 63 -8.53 -0.36 -2.91
C GLY A 63 -9.28 0.72 -3.69
N ALA A 64 -8.73 1.93 -3.74
CA ALA A 64 -9.19 2.98 -4.62
C ALA A 64 -8.00 3.69 -5.27
N GLU A 65 -8.15 4.02 -6.55
CA GLU A 65 -7.15 4.78 -7.29
C GLU A 65 -7.21 6.27 -6.90
N LEU A 66 -6.04 6.89 -6.79
CA LEU A 66 -5.85 8.32 -6.60
C LEU A 66 -5.04 8.88 -7.77
N GLN A 67 -5.14 10.19 -8.01
CA GLN A 67 -4.33 10.87 -9.04
C GLN A 67 -2.81 10.66 -8.91
N THR A 68 -2.32 10.30 -7.72
CA THR A 68 -0.88 10.15 -7.44
C THR A 68 -0.48 8.75 -6.96
N GLY A 69 -1.40 7.78 -7.00
CA GLY A 69 -1.15 6.41 -6.53
C GLY A 69 -2.43 5.70 -6.12
N TRP A 70 -2.37 4.92 -5.04
CA TRP A 70 -3.51 4.12 -4.58
C TRP A 70 -3.71 4.27 -3.07
N VAL A 71 -4.95 4.21 -2.61
CA VAL A 71 -5.31 4.16 -1.19
C VAL A 71 -6.01 2.85 -0.88
N PHE A 72 -5.62 2.25 0.25
CA PHE A 72 -6.22 1.05 0.79
C PHE A 72 -6.84 1.39 2.14
N VAL A 73 -8.17 1.34 2.20
CA VAL A 73 -8.98 1.71 3.36
C VAL A 73 -9.51 0.43 3.99
N PRO A 74 -9.34 0.23 5.32
CA PRO A 74 -9.89 -0.95 5.97
C PRO A 74 -11.42 -0.92 5.88
N ASP A 75 -12.01 -2.07 5.55
CA ASP A 75 -13.44 -2.29 5.61
C ASP A 75 -13.88 -2.33 7.07
N VAL A 76 -14.64 -1.33 7.47
CA VAL A 76 -15.28 -1.29 8.78
C VAL A 76 -16.67 -1.88 8.63
N GLY A 77 -16.73 -3.12 8.16
CA GLY A 77 -17.93 -3.92 8.24
C GLY A 77 -18.28 -4.13 9.72
N GLU A 78 -19.53 -3.89 10.08
CA GLU A 78 -20.10 -4.23 11.38
C GLU A 78 -20.07 -5.77 11.53
N GLY A 79 -18.91 -6.30 11.91
CA GLY A 79 -18.67 -7.73 11.85
C GLY A 79 -17.21 -8.06 12.11
N ARG A 80 -16.83 -8.08 13.38
CA ARG A 80 -15.67 -8.86 13.84
C ARG A 80 -15.89 -10.30 13.36
N THR A 81 -15.14 -10.75 12.36
CA THR A 81 -14.90 -12.18 12.19
C THR A 81 -13.71 -12.49 13.09
N ALA A 82 -14.05 -13.05 14.25
CA ALA A 82 -13.12 -13.77 15.13
C ALA A 82 -12.79 -15.13 14.52
#